data_AF-A0A7C1AMQ8-F1
#
_entry.id   AF-A0A7C1AMQ8-F1
#
_cell.length_a   1.000
_cell.length_b   1.000
_cell.length_c   1.000
_cell.angle_alpha   90.00
_cell.angle_beta   90.00
_cell.angle_gamma   90.00
#
_symmetry.space_group_name_H-M   'P 1'
#
loop_
_entity.id
_entity.type
_entity.pdbx_description
1 polymer ?
#
loop_
_entity_poly.entity_id
_entity_poly.type
_entity_poly.pdbx_seq_one_letter_code
_entity_poly.pdbx_strand_id
1 'polypeptide(L)'
;GINLKDFDTVDFLEEEDRIALSILAKRHDIGGLSERVASKYIEAGLKIIKISEAIPQYSICAYKGLPADMISRLKKALFSINEQQNTGFLTDMKDIDGFAPAKDRDFDVVRVMIKNLTGKNYLEYGRNSVKVAILPLYSAITLFDRFDPLMRYLSKETGREFKLVIPRDFEDFFDIVRKGKVEYSYSNPYIYIQLADKGYIRAFTNTIKPPTGDIFRGIIITHRDSDITALKQLKGKDIMIVSPRSAGGFLAQKLFLLENGIDVNRDLNIIDGKRQENVILNVYRKKVDAGFVRESALNVLKEEIDLGKIRVLARTPYIPNWPFAYTKKADPDVTARVRKSLVGLKDTRVLSAAQIEGFKKASDNDFDKLRKWIRKHDKK
;
A
#
# COMPACT_ATOMS: atom_id res chain seq x y z
N GLY A 1 -6.12 14.05 4.55
CA GLY A 1 -5.72 14.58 3.23
C GLY A 1 -6.38 15.91 3.03
N ILE A 2 -5.99 16.64 1.99
CA ILE A 2 -6.66 17.88 1.55
C ILE A 2 -7.92 17.47 0.79
N ASN A 3 -9.03 18.14 1.04
CA ASN A 3 -10.34 17.97 0.41
C ASN A 3 -10.67 19.20 -0.44
N LEU A 4 -11.65 19.11 -1.33
CA LEU A 4 -12.08 20.25 -2.15
C LEU A 4 -12.49 21.48 -1.32
N LYS A 5 -13.06 21.24 -0.12
CA LYS A 5 -13.45 22.30 0.83
C LYS A 5 -12.28 22.98 1.55
N ASP A 6 -11.07 22.45 1.42
CA ASP A 6 -9.87 23.01 2.05
C ASP A 6 -9.19 24.06 1.13
N PHE A 7 -9.72 24.28 -0.08
CA PHE A 7 -9.31 25.33 -1.02
C PHE A 7 -10.24 26.55 -0.92
N ASP A 8 -9.70 27.74 -1.17
CA ASP A 8 -10.46 29.01 -1.15
C ASP A 8 -11.51 29.07 -2.28
N THR A 9 -11.09 28.73 -3.50
CA THR A 9 -11.99 28.57 -4.66
C THR A 9 -11.63 27.31 -5.44
N VAL A 10 -12.63 26.72 -6.11
CA VAL A 10 -12.47 25.56 -7.00
C VAL A 10 -13.36 25.76 -8.22
N ASP A 11 -12.73 26.01 -9.38
CA ASP A 11 -13.43 26.13 -10.65
C ASP A 11 -13.25 24.88 -11.53
N PHE A 12 -14.29 24.54 -12.28
CA PHE A 12 -14.26 23.46 -13.27
C PHE A 12 -14.17 24.07 -14.67
N LEU A 13 -12.97 24.08 -15.26
CA LEU A 13 -12.71 24.76 -16.54
C LEU A 13 -12.97 23.88 -17.78
N GLU A 14 -13.46 22.66 -17.59
CA GLU A 14 -13.85 21.64 -18.59
C GLU A 14 -12.72 21.10 -19.49
N GLU A 15 -11.80 21.96 -19.95
CA GLU A 15 -10.69 21.61 -20.83
C GLU A 15 -9.34 21.72 -20.11
N GLU A 16 -8.50 20.68 -20.22
CA GLU A 16 -7.20 20.63 -19.55
C GLU A 16 -6.25 21.76 -19.99
N ASP A 17 -6.28 22.17 -21.27
CA ASP A 17 -5.50 23.30 -21.78
C ASP A 17 -5.90 24.63 -21.11
N ARG A 18 -7.19 24.83 -20.79
CA ARG A 18 -7.66 26.02 -20.06
C ARG A 18 -7.17 26.02 -18.61
N ILE A 19 -7.04 24.86 -18.00
CA ILE A 19 -6.45 24.72 -16.66
C ILE A 19 -4.99 25.19 -16.68
N ALA A 20 -4.18 24.69 -17.62
CA ALA A 20 -2.79 25.11 -17.75
C ALA A 20 -2.65 26.62 -18.00
N LEU A 21 -3.41 27.16 -18.95
CA LEU A 21 -3.40 28.60 -19.28
C LEU A 21 -3.88 29.47 -18.11
N SER A 22 -4.87 29.01 -17.35
CA SER A 22 -5.35 29.74 -16.18
C SER A 22 -4.31 29.84 -15.07
N ILE A 23 -3.50 28.80 -14.88
CA ILE A 23 -2.39 28.82 -13.91
C ILE A 23 -1.29 29.77 -14.38
N LEU A 24 -0.90 29.69 -15.66
CA LEU A 24 0.10 30.57 -16.26
C LEU A 24 -0.31 32.05 -16.20
N ALA A 25 -1.60 32.32 -16.39
CA ALA A 25 -2.18 33.65 -16.26
C ALA A 25 -2.39 34.10 -14.80
N LYS A 26 -1.99 33.29 -13.81
CA LYS A 26 -2.17 33.54 -12.36
C LYS A 26 -3.61 33.77 -11.94
N ARG A 27 -4.57 33.19 -12.67
CA ARG A 27 -5.99 33.16 -12.30
C ARG A 27 -6.29 32.02 -11.33
N HIS A 28 -5.44 30.99 -11.31
CA HIS A 28 -5.50 29.87 -10.39
C HIS A 28 -4.08 29.52 -9.92
N ASP A 29 -3.93 29.08 -8.67
CA ASP A 29 -2.61 28.72 -8.11
C ASP A 29 -2.16 27.31 -8.53
N ILE A 30 -3.11 26.39 -8.65
CA ILE A 30 -2.89 24.98 -8.98
C ILE A 30 -4.05 24.43 -9.82
N GLY A 31 -3.82 23.31 -10.51
CA GLY A 31 -4.86 22.59 -11.23
C GLY A 31 -4.47 21.13 -11.45
N GLY A 32 -5.49 20.29 -11.71
CA GLY A 32 -5.32 18.89 -12.07
C GLY A 32 -5.52 18.71 -13.57
N LEU A 33 -4.56 18.10 -14.25
CA LEU A 33 -4.59 17.81 -15.68
C LEU A 33 -3.71 16.59 -16.01
N SER A 34 -3.89 15.99 -17.18
CA SER A 34 -3.01 14.92 -17.66
C SER A 34 -1.56 15.39 -17.84
N GLU A 35 -0.61 14.49 -17.58
CA GLU A 35 0.83 14.74 -17.77
C GLU A 35 1.12 15.18 -19.21
N ARG A 36 0.45 14.57 -20.20
CA ARG A 36 0.59 14.90 -21.61
C ARG A 36 0.23 16.36 -21.90
N VAL A 37 -0.86 16.88 -21.33
CA VAL A 37 -1.23 18.29 -21.51
C VAL A 37 -0.26 19.19 -20.75
N ALA A 38 0.12 18.83 -19.52
CA ALA A 38 1.07 19.63 -18.73
C ALA A 38 2.40 19.82 -19.45
N SER A 39 2.92 18.78 -20.10
CA SER A 39 4.18 18.80 -20.86
C SER A 39 4.22 19.87 -21.96
N LYS A 40 3.09 20.23 -22.57
CA LYS A 40 3.01 21.29 -23.60
C LYS A 40 3.34 22.68 -23.05
N TYR A 41 3.16 22.89 -21.74
CA TYR A 41 3.23 24.20 -21.09
C TYR A 41 4.40 24.35 -20.11
N ILE A 42 5.27 23.33 -19.98
CA ILE A 42 6.43 23.38 -19.08
C ILE A 42 7.37 24.52 -19.47
N GLU A 43 7.69 24.64 -20.75
CA GLU A 43 8.55 25.72 -21.27
C GLU A 43 7.92 27.11 -21.09
N ALA A 44 6.59 27.18 -21.04
CA ALA A 44 5.85 28.41 -20.76
C ALA A 44 5.82 28.77 -19.25
N GLY A 45 6.42 27.94 -18.38
CA GLY A 45 6.54 28.18 -16.95
C GLY A 45 5.60 27.34 -16.08
N LEU A 46 4.85 26.40 -16.66
CA LEU A 46 4.01 25.50 -15.87
C LEU A 46 4.89 24.52 -15.08
N LYS A 47 4.65 24.42 -13.78
CA LYS A 47 5.41 23.52 -12.90
C LYS A 47 4.56 22.33 -12.46
N ILE A 48 5.03 21.13 -12.78
CA ILE A 48 4.45 19.88 -12.25
C ILE A 48 4.94 19.71 -10.81
N ILE A 49 4.02 19.84 -9.84
CA ILE A 49 4.33 19.66 -8.41
C ILE A 49 4.18 18.20 -7.96
N LYS A 50 3.35 17.41 -8.66
CA LYS A 50 3.12 15.99 -8.39
C LYS A 50 2.44 15.31 -9.59
N ILE A 51 2.85 14.07 -9.87
CA ILE A 51 2.20 13.16 -10.82
C ILE A 51 1.49 12.08 -10.02
N SER A 52 0.24 11.77 -10.35
CA SER A 52 -0.50 10.66 -9.75
C SER A 52 -0.05 9.31 -10.31
N GLU A 53 -0.36 8.24 -9.60
CA GLU A 53 -0.22 6.90 -10.16
C GLU A 53 -1.09 6.72 -11.42
N ALA A 54 -0.64 5.88 -12.35
CA ALA A 54 -1.36 5.62 -13.58
C ALA A 54 -2.68 4.88 -13.31
N ILE A 55 -3.70 5.19 -14.09
CA ILE A 55 -4.98 4.48 -14.10
C ILE A 55 -5.20 3.85 -15.48
N PRO A 56 -6.06 2.81 -15.60
CA PRO A 56 -6.42 2.27 -16.91
C PRO A 56 -6.88 3.36 -17.87
N GLN A 57 -6.38 3.31 -19.10
CA GLN A 57 -6.75 4.24 -20.16
C GLN A 57 -8.12 3.88 -20.77
N TYR A 58 -8.53 4.66 -21.77
CA TYR A 58 -9.74 4.41 -22.55
C TYR A 58 -9.81 2.96 -23.06
N SER A 59 -11.02 2.41 -23.10
CA SER A 59 -11.27 1.06 -23.58
C SER A 59 -12.31 1.03 -24.68
N ILE A 60 -12.12 0.09 -25.62
CA ILE A 60 -13.15 -0.27 -26.59
C ILE A 60 -14.02 -1.34 -25.94
N CYS A 61 -15.29 -1.00 -25.72
CA CYS A 61 -16.27 -1.86 -25.06
C CYS A 61 -17.20 -2.51 -26.10
N ALA A 62 -17.40 -3.82 -25.98
CA ALA A 62 -18.40 -4.53 -26.77
C ALA A 62 -19.72 -4.63 -26.00
N TYR A 63 -20.84 -4.50 -26.70
CA TYR A 63 -22.15 -4.84 -26.16
C TYR A 63 -22.22 -6.32 -25.76
N LYS A 64 -22.88 -6.63 -24.63
CA LYS A 64 -22.93 -7.99 -24.06
C LYS A 64 -23.52 -9.04 -25.01
N GLY A 65 -24.46 -8.65 -25.88
CA GLY A 65 -25.09 -9.55 -26.84
C GLY A 65 -24.33 -9.73 -28.15
N LEU A 66 -23.13 -9.14 -28.29
CA LEU A 66 -22.32 -9.28 -29.50
C LEU A 66 -21.77 -10.71 -29.63
N PRO A 67 -21.93 -11.39 -30.79
CA PRO A 67 -21.39 -12.72 -31.01
C PRO A 67 -19.90 -12.87 -30.67
N ALA A 68 -19.54 -13.97 -30.01
CA ALA A 68 -18.19 -14.20 -29.48
C ALA A 68 -17.13 -14.31 -30.60
N ASP A 69 -17.50 -14.85 -31.76
CA ASP A 69 -16.66 -14.92 -32.95
C ASP A 69 -16.36 -13.52 -33.50
N MET A 70 -17.36 -12.62 -33.52
CA MET A 70 -17.17 -11.23 -33.90
C MET A 70 -16.26 -10.49 -32.92
N ILE A 71 -16.44 -10.68 -31.61
CA ILE A 71 -15.52 -10.13 -30.60
C ILE A 71 -14.08 -10.61 -30.85
N SER A 72 -13.91 -11.90 -31.14
CA SER A 72 -12.59 -12.49 -31.43
C SER A 72 -11.94 -11.88 -32.66
N ARG A 73 -12.72 -11.72 -33.75
CA ARG A 73 -12.26 -11.07 -34.98
C ARG A 73 -11.87 -9.60 -34.77
N LEU A 74 -12.70 -8.84 -34.03
CA LEU A 74 -12.41 -7.45 -33.69
C LEU A 74 -11.12 -7.32 -32.87
N LYS A 75 -10.94 -8.18 -31.85
CA LYS A 75 -9.70 -8.22 -31.07
C LYS A 75 -8.48 -8.49 -31.94
N LYS A 76 -8.56 -9.49 -32.82
CA LYS A 76 -7.45 -9.82 -33.73
C LYS A 76 -7.11 -8.65 -34.65
N ALA A 77 -8.12 -7.98 -35.21
CA ALA A 77 -7.91 -6.79 -36.05
C ALA A 77 -7.23 -5.67 -35.26
N LEU A 78 -7.74 -5.32 -34.07
CA LEU A 78 -7.16 -4.26 -33.23
C LEU A 78 -5.71 -4.58 -32.83
N PHE A 79 -5.40 -5.82 -32.44
CA PHE A 79 -4.04 -6.17 -32.02
C PHE A 79 -3.05 -6.22 -33.19
N SER A 80 -3.51 -6.55 -34.41
CA SER A 80 -2.65 -6.52 -35.59
C SER A 80 -2.17 -5.12 -35.98
N ILE A 81 -2.87 -4.07 -35.54
CA ILE A 81 -2.45 -2.67 -35.72
C ILE A 81 -1.12 -2.39 -34.99
N ASN A 82 -0.83 -3.10 -33.89
CA ASN A 82 0.43 -2.94 -33.17
C ASN A 82 1.59 -3.69 -33.84
N GLU A 83 1.30 -4.74 -34.61
CA GLU A 83 2.31 -5.63 -35.21
C GLU A 83 2.76 -5.13 -36.58
N GLN A 84 1.87 -4.47 -37.31
CA GLN A 84 2.20 -3.81 -38.56
C GLN A 84 2.64 -2.39 -38.24
N GLN A 85 3.79 -1.95 -38.74
CA GLN A 85 4.21 -0.53 -38.73
C GLN A 85 3.30 0.33 -39.65
N ASN A 86 1.98 0.15 -39.60
CA ASN A 86 0.99 0.92 -40.33
C ASN A 86 0.80 2.27 -39.61
N THR A 87 1.82 3.11 -39.75
CA THR A 87 1.90 4.44 -39.14
C THR A 87 0.75 5.35 -39.59
N GLY A 88 0.20 5.17 -40.79
CA GLY A 88 -0.82 6.07 -41.38
C GLY A 88 -2.15 6.18 -40.62
N PHE A 89 -2.68 5.09 -40.08
CA PHE A 89 -3.98 5.11 -39.38
C PHE A 89 -3.85 5.61 -37.93
N LEU A 90 -2.75 5.26 -37.27
CA LEU A 90 -2.45 5.75 -35.92
C LEU A 90 -2.01 7.23 -35.94
N THR A 91 -1.38 7.72 -37.01
CA THR A 91 -1.07 9.16 -37.14
C THR A 91 -2.32 10.04 -37.17
N ASP A 92 -3.43 9.53 -37.73
CA ASP A 92 -4.71 10.26 -37.77
C ASP A 92 -5.47 10.16 -36.44
N MET A 93 -5.35 9.02 -35.74
CA MET A 93 -5.79 8.85 -34.36
C MET A 93 -4.76 9.46 -33.41
N LYS A 94 -4.67 10.79 -33.41
CA LYS A 94 -3.85 11.55 -32.46
C LYS A 94 -3.98 10.96 -31.06
N ASP A 95 -2.83 10.64 -30.44
CA ASP A 95 -2.71 10.13 -29.07
C ASP A 95 -3.01 8.63 -28.84
N ILE A 96 -2.99 7.77 -29.86
CA ILE A 96 -3.08 6.30 -29.69
C ILE A 96 -1.87 5.59 -30.31
N ASP A 97 -1.06 4.92 -29.48
CA ASP A 97 0.11 4.16 -29.92
C ASP A 97 -0.21 2.68 -30.26
N GLY A 98 -1.37 2.18 -29.80
CA GLY A 98 -1.79 0.82 -30.04
C GLY A 98 -2.86 0.30 -29.06
N PHE A 99 -3.21 -0.98 -29.20
CA PHE A 99 -4.27 -1.65 -28.43
C PHE A 99 -3.74 -2.82 -27.60
N ALA A 100 -4.03 -2.85 -26.31
CA ALA A 100 -3.67 -3.97 -25.43
C ALA A 100 -4.91 -4.81 -25.05
N PRO A 101 -4.74 -6.11 -24.73
CA PRO A 101 -5.82 -6.89 -24.15
C PRO A 101 -6.29 -6.30 -22.81
N ALA A 102 -7.58 -6.02 -22.70
CA ALA A 102 -8.21 -5.58 -21.46
C ALA A 102 -9.19 -6.65 -20.92
N LYS A 103 -9.28 -6.72 -19.60
CA LYS A 103 -10.27 -7.49 -18.84
C LYS A 103 -11.04 -6.54 -17.95
N ASP A 104 -12.29 -6.89 -17.66
CA ASP A 104 -13.14 -6.09 -16.76
C ASP A 104 -12.45 -5.80 -15.41
N ARG A 105 -11.75 -6.79 -14.86
CA ARG A 105 -11.01 -6.67 -13.60
C ARG A 105 -9.88 -5.63 -13.62
N ASP A 106 -9.40 -5.22 -14.79
CA ASP A 106 -8.36 -4.19 -14.91
C ASP A 106 -8.90 -2.81 -14.46
N PHE A 107 -10.22 -2.62 -14.49
CA PHE A 107 -10.90 -1.40 -14.06
C PHE A 107 -11.35 -1.42 -12.59
N ASP A 108 -11.08 -2.50 -11.85
CA ASP A 108 -11.48 -2.62 -10.44
C ASP A 108 -10.84 -1.52 -9.57
N VAL A 109 -9.62 -1.06 -9.90
CA VAL A 109 -8.97 0.07 -9.21
C VAL A 109 -9.79 1.35 -9.31
N VAL A 110 -10.36 1.64 -10.49
CA VAL A 110 -11.21 2.83 -10.71
C VAL A 110 -12.49 2.70 -9.91
N ARG A 111 -13.10 1.51 -9.88
CA ARG A 111 -14.32 1.24 -9.08
C ARG A 111 -14.07 1.37 -7.58
N VAL A 112 -12.90 0.92 -7.10
CA VAL A 112 -12.46 1.14 -5.71
C VAL A 112 -12.33 2.64 -5.42
N MET A 113 -11.72 3.41 -6.32
CA MET A 113 -11.60 4.86 -6.15
C MET A 113 -12.96 5.54 -6.09
N ILE A 114 -13.87 5.22 -7.02
CA ILE A 114 -15.24 5.77 -7.04
C ILE A 114 -15.96 5.43 -5.73
N LYS A 115 -15.87 4.19 -5.26
CA LYS A 115 -16.47 3.77 -3.98
C LYS A 115 -15.89 4.55 -2.80
N ASN A 116 -14.57 4.72 -2.77
CA ASN A 116 -13.90 5.39 -1.66
C ASN A 116 -14.20 6.90 -1.62
N LEU A 117 -14.34 7.54 -2.78
CA LEU A 117 -14.62 8.97 -2.91
C LEU A 117 -16.10 9.32 -2.78
N THR A 118 -16.99 8.50 -3.37
CA THR A 118 -18.43 8.85 -3.51
C THR A 118 -19.35 7.95 -2.69
N GLY A 119 -18.85 6.85 -2.13
CA GLY A 119 -19.66 5.81 -1.51
C GLY A 119 -20.39 4.90 -2.50
N LYS A 120 -20.49 5.26 -3.79
CA LYS A 120 -21.16 4.44 -4.81
C LYS A 120 -20.32 3.21 -5.15
N ASN A 121 -20.89 2.03 -4.94
CA ASN A 121 -20.18 0.77 -5.12
C ASN A 121 -20.52 0.13 -6.47
N TYR A 122 -19.58 0.19 -7.42
CA TYR A 122 -19.68 -0.48 -8.72
C TYR A 122 -18.89 -1.78 -8.80
N LEU A 123 -18.30 -2.23 -7.68
CA LEU A 123 -17.55 -3.50 -7.65
C LEU A 123 -18.53 -4.67 -7.65
N GLU A 124 -18.48 -5.46 -8.72
CA GLU A 124 -19.18 -6.73 -8.82
C GLU A 124 -18.21 -7.88 -8.54
N TYR A 125 -18.64 -8.76 -7.63
CA TYR A 125 -17.90 -9.95 -7.26
C TYR A 125 -18.72 -11.15 -7.72
N GLY A 126 -18.24 -11.88 -8.72
CA GLY A 126 -18.92 -13.09 -9.21
C GLY A 126 -19.12 -14.11 -8.09
N ARG A 127 -20.13 -15.00 -8.21
CA ARG A 127 -20.45 -16.02 -7.18
C ARG A 127 -19.24 -16.90 -6.79
N ASN A 128 -18.29 -17.09 -7.70
CA ASN A 128 -17.08 -17.89 -7.49
C ASN A 128 -15.84 -17.07 -7.11
N SER A 129 -16.02 -15.78 -6.80
CA SER A 129 -14.91 -14.91 -6.44
C SER A 129 -14.47 -15.10 -5.00
N VAL A 130 -13.17 -15.00 -4.81
CA VAL A 130 -12.49 -15.06 -3.52
C VAL A 130 -11.94 -13.67 -3.24
N LYS A 131 -12.34 -13.09 -2.12
CA LYS A 131 -12.02 -11.71 -1.78
C LYS A 131 -10.88 -11.66 -0.78
N VAL A 132 -9.90 -10.81 -1.07
CA VAL A 132 -8.70 -10.61 -0.26
C VAL A 132 -8.62 -9.15 0.18
N ALA A 133 -8.82 -8.89 1.47
CA ALA A 133 -8.66 -7.56 2.05
C ALA A 133 -7.19 -7.22 2.27
N ILE A 134 -6.73 -6.07 1.76
CA ILE A 134 -5.38 -5.56 2.03
C ILE A 134 -5.47 -4.37 2.97
N LEU A 135 -4.66 -4.36 4.04
CA LEU A 135 -4.62 -3.23 4.96
C LEU A 135 -4.24 -1.92 4.21
N PRO A 136 -5.04 -0.85 4.30
CA PRO A 136 -4.87 0.31 3.43
C PRO A 136 -3.77 1.26 3.93
N LEU A 137 -2.51 0.90 3.68
CA LEU A 137 -1.34 1.73 4.01
C LEU A 137 -0.92 2.71 2.91
N TYR A 138 -1.41 2.52 1.69
CA TYR A 138 -1.08 3.33 0.51
C TYR A 138 -2.36 3.70 -0.24
N SER A 139 -2.23 4.50 -1.31
CA SER A 139 -3.34 4.79 -2.21
C SER A 139 -3.94 3.51 -2.78
N ALA A 140 -5.22 3.55 -3.18
CA ALA A 140 -5.89 2.40 -3.77
C ALA A 140 -5.18 1.91 -5.04
N ILE A 141 -4.65 2.82 -5.85
CA ILE A 141 -3.90 2.50 -7.07
C ILE A 141 -2.61 1.77 -6.71
N THR A 142 -1.79 2.34 -5.82
CA THR A 142 -0.55 1.69 -5.37
C THR A 142 -0.83 0.29 -4.81
N LEU A 143 -1.88 0.10 -4.01
CA LEU A 143 -2.21 -1.24 -3.47
C LEU A 143 -2.70 -2.19 -4.55
N PHE A 144 -3.45 -1.71 -5.54
CA PHE A 144 -3.91 -2.51 -6.65
C PHE A 144 -2.72 -3.00 -7.50
N ASP A 145 -1.83 -2.10 -7.91
CA ASP A 145 -0.64 -2.42 -8.71
C ASP A 145 0.26 -3.45 -8.00
N ARG A 146 0.38 -3.32 -6.67
CA ARG A 146 1.21 -4.22 -5.87
C ARG A 146 0.61 -5.62 -5.73
N PHE A 147 -0.70 -5.75 -5.57
CA PHE A 147 -1.32 -7.00 -5.16
C PHE A 147 -2.20 -7.67 -6.23
N ASP A 148 -2.64 -6.98 -7.28
CA ASP A 148 -3.41 -7.61 -8.35
C ASP A 148 -2.59 -8.63 -9.15
N PRO A 149 -1.27 -8.45 -9.40
CA PRO A 149 -0.44 -9.52 -9.96
C PRO A 149 -0.49 -10.81 -9.11
N LEU A 150 -0.47 -10.67 -7.79
CA LEU A 150 -0.61 -11.80 -6.87
C LEU A 150 -2.02 -12.41 -6.92
N MET A 151 -3.07 -11.60 -7.05
CA MET A 151 -4.44 -12.12 -7.22
C MET A 151 -4.60 -12.89 -8.53
N ARG A 152 -4.02 -12.42 -9.64
CA ARG A 152 -4.03 -13.15 -10.92
C ARG A 152 -3.29 -14.47 -10.81
N TYR A 153 -2.12 -14.46 -10.16
CA TYR A 153 -1.37 -15.66 -9.87
C TYR A 153 -2.22 -16.67 -9.07
N LEU A 154 -2.79 -16.26 -7.94
CA LEU A 154 -3.66 -17.12 -7.14
C LEU A 154 -4.89 -17.61 -7.92
N SER A 155 -5.45 -16.77 -8.79
CA SER A 155 -6.58 -17.17 -9.63
C SER A 155 -6.22 -18.32 -10.56
N LYS A 156 -5.06 -18.21 -11.21
CA LYS A 156 -4.53 -19.26 -12.10
C LYS A 156 -4.26 -20.56 -11.35
N GLU A 157 -3.63 -20.48 -10.19
CA GLU A 157 -3.22 -21.66 -9.42
C GLU A 157 -4.38 -22.40 -8.74
N THR A 158 -5.47 -21.70 -8.45
CA THR A 158 -6.59 -22.26 -7.67
C THR A 158 -7.85 -22.53 -8.48
N GLY A 159 -7.97 -21.96 -9.69
CA GLY A 159 -9.17 -21.99 -10.51
C GLY A 159 -10.33 -21.13 -9.97
N ARG A 160 -10.11 -20.34 -8.91
CA ARG A 160 -11.10 -19.39 -8.35
C ARG A 160 -10.75 -17.97 -8.77
N GLU A 161 -11.72 -17.08 -8.85
CA GLU A 161 -11.44 -15.69 -9.20
C GLU A 161 -11.02 -14.89 -7.96
N PHE A 162 -9.72 -14.68 -7.75
CA PHE A 162 -9.22 -13.84 -6.66
C PHE A 162 -9.36 -12.36 -7.00
N LYS A 163 -9.98 -11.60 -6.10
CA LYS A 163 -10.25 -10.17 -6.23
C LYS A 163 -9.76 -9.41 -5.00
N LEU A 164 -9.17 -8.25 -5.24
CA LEU A 164 -8.76 -7.34 -4.18
C LEU A 164 -9.97 -6.63 -3.57
N VAL A 165 -9.91 -6.48 -2.25
CA VAL A 165 -10.74 -5.57 -1.48
C VAL A 165 -9.80 -4.59 -0.82
N ILE A 166 -9.86 -3.33 -1.23
CA ILE A 166 -9.03 -2.25 -0.69
C ILE A 166 -9.95 -1.36 0.14
N PRO A 167 -9.92 -1.44 1.48
CA PRO A 167 -10.76 -0.64 2.35
C PRO A 167 -10.36 0.84 2.31
N ARG A 168 -11.28 1.72 2.72
CA ARG A 168 -11.01 3.17 2.79
C ARG A 168 -9.96 3.53 3.84
N ASP A 169 -10.04 2.86 4.98
CA ASP A 169 -9.20 3.11 6.14
C ASP A 169 -9.12 1.86 7.02
N PHE A 170 -8.48 2.01 8.18
CA PHE A 170 -8.30 0.93 9.15
C PHE A 170 -9.61 0.43 9.74
N GLU A 171 -10.57 1.32 10.00
CA GLU A 171 -11.86 0.94 10.59
C GLU A 171 -12.69 0.14 9.59
N ASP A 172 -12.71 0.56 8.31
CA ASP A 172 -13.34 -0.18 7.22
C ASP A 172 -12.67 -1.56 7.04
N PHE A 173 -11.33 -1.66 7.16
CA PHE A 173 -10.64 -2.95 7.15
C PHE A 173 -11.11 -3.85 8.29
N PHE A 174 -11.15 -3.35 9.53
CA PHE A 174 -11.66 -4.11 10.67
C PHE A 174 -13.09 -4.56 10.46
N ASP A 175 -13.96 -3.68 10.00
CA ASP A 175 -15.38 -3.95 9.78
C ASP A 175 -15.62 -5.03 8.72
N ILE A 176 -14.94 -4.94 7.58
CA ILE A 176 -15.05 -5.90 6.48
C ILE A 176 -14.60 -7.30 6.95
N VAL A 177 -13.50 -7.38 7.69
CA VAL A 177 -12.97 -8.66 8.20
C VAL A 177 -13.87 -9.22 9.31
N ARG A 178 -14.27 -8.41 10.30
CA ARG A 178 -15.15 -8.81 11.40
C ARG A 178 -16.50 -9.34 10.89
N LYS A 179 -17.07 -8.70 9.87
CA LYS A 179 -18.35 -9.08 9.25
C LYS A 179 -18.21 -10.27 8.29
N GLY A 180 -17.02 -10.88 8.14
CA GLY A 180 -16.79 -12.01 7.24
C GLY A 180 -17.06 -11.68 5.77
N LYS A 181 -16.92 -10.40 5.38
CA LYS A 181 -17.18 -9.96 4.00
C LYS A 181 -16.06 -10.35 3.02
N VAL A 182 -14.97 -10.93 3.51
CA VAL A 182 -13.82 -11.44 2.75
C VAL A 182 -13.41 -12.82 3.25
N GLU A 183 -12.76 -13.59 2.39
CA GLU A 183 -12.23 -14.91 2.71
C GLU A 183 -10.81 -14.79 3.28
N TYR A 184 -10.02 -13.84 2.78
CA TYR A 184 -8.64 -13.64 3.20
C TYR A 184 -8.34 -12.18 3.54
N SER A 185 -7.30 -11.98 4.34
CA SER A 185 -6.77 -10.66 4.67
C SER A 185 -5.25 -10.66 4.73
N TYR A 186 -4.65 -9.50 4.43
CA TYR A 186 -3.22 -9.23 4.56
C TYR A 186 -3.01 -7.99 5.41
N SER A 187 -2.34 -8.13 6.55
CA SER A 187 -2.16 -7.03 7.49
C SER A 187 -0.87 -7.16 8.30
N ASN A 188 -0.55 -6.10 9.04
CA ASN A 188 0.59 -6.12 9.95
C ASN A 188 0.32 -7.03 11.17
N PRO A 189 1.35 -7.52 11.87
CA PRO A 189 1.18 -8.48 12.96
C PRO A 189 0.32 -7.96 14.12
N TYR A 190 0.27 -6.63 14.34
CA TYR A 190 -0.55 -6.04 15.39
C TYR A 190 -2.04 -6.05 15.04
N ILE A 191 -2.39 -5.65 13.81
CA ILE A 191 -3.77 -5.71 13.32
C ILE A 191 -4.25 -7.17 13.25
N TYR A 192 -3.37 -8.08 12.82
CA TYR A 192 -3.65 -9.52 12.84
C TYR A 192 -4.04 -10.01 14.25
N ILE A 193 -3.22 -9.74 15.27
CA ILE A 193 -3.49 -10.19 16.66
C ILE A 193 -4.84 -9.64 17.16
N GLN A 194 -5.16 -8.38 16.90
CA GLN A 194 -6.44 -7.79 17.33
C GLN A 194 -7.67 -8.49 16.74
N LEU A 195 -7.56 -9.03 15.54
CA LEU A 195 -8.63 -9.77 14.86
C LEU A 195 -8.62 -11.26 15.23
N ALA A 196 -7.43 -11.86 15.34
CA ALA A 196 -7.24 -13.26 15.67
C ALA A 196 -7.66 -13.58 17.12
N ASP A 197 -7.36 -12.69 18.08
CA ASP A 197 -7.73 -12.86 19.49
C ASP A 197 -9.26 -12.86 19.70
N LYS A 198 -10.01 -12.26 18.77
CA LYS A 198 -11.48 -12.29 18.74
C LYS A 198 -12.03 -13.46 17.91
N GLY A 199 -11.16 -14.32 17.38
CA GLY A 199 -11.52 -15.50 16.60
C GLY A 199 -12.01 -15.22 15.18
N TYR A 200 -11.78 -14.02 14.62
CA TYR A 200 -12.24 -13.67 13.28
C TYR A 200 -11.39 -14.27 12.16
N ILE A 201 -10.07 -14.37 12.38
CA ILE A 201 -9.11 -14.82 11.37
C ILE A 201 -8.02 -15.70 11.97
N ARG A 202 -7.33 -16.46 11.13
CA ARG A 202 -6.15 -17.26 11.47
C ARG A 202 -5.07 -17.15 10.39
N ALA A 203 -3.82 -16.94 10.79
CA ALA A 203 -2.68 -16.89 9.89
C ALA A 203 -2.42 -18.27 9.25
N PHE A 204 -1.97 -18.26 8.00
CA PHE A 204 -1.57 -19.48 7.28
C PHE A 204 -0.29 -19.34 6.45
N THR A 205 0.10 -18.11 6.12
CA THR A 205 1.44 -17.78 5.61
C THR A 205 1.92 -16.47 6.20
N ASN A 206 3.24 -16.28 6.21
CA ASN A 206 3.91 -15.05 6.58
C ASN A 206 4.84 -14.59 5.47
N THR A 207 4.99 -13.28 5.34
CA THR A 207 5.80 -12.62 4.31
C THR A 207 7.29 -12.72 4.65
N ILE A 208 8.13 -13.02 3.67
CA ILE A 208 9.59 -12.96 3.77
C ILE A 208 10.07 -11.63 3.15
N LYS A 209 10.86 -10.87 3.91
CA LYS A 209 11.59 -9.70 3.41
C LYS A 209 13.04 -9.67 3.93
N PRO A 210 14.03 -9.38 3.08
CA PRO A 210 15.39 -9.14 3.51
C PRO A 210 15.48 -7.92 4.45
N PRO A 211 16.51 -7.87 5.31
CA PRO A 211 17.50 -8.93 5.53
C PRO A 211 17.04 -10.00 6.53
N THR A 212 15.93 -9.80 7.23
CA THR A 212 15.54 -10.59 8.42
C THR A 212 14.52 -11.70 8.15
N GLY A 213 14.07 -11.86 6.91
CA GLY A 213 13.15 -12.92 6.50
C GLY A 213 11.71 -12.69 6.97
N ASP A 214 11.14 -13.67 7.67
CA ASP A 214 9.75 -13.67 8.16
C ASP A 214 9.57 -13.01 9.54
N ILE A 215 10.60 -12.34 10.03
CA ILE A 215 10.57 -11.53 11.25
C ILE A 215 11.16 -10.15 10.97
N PHE A 216 10.83 -9.16 11.80
CA PHE A 216 11.46 -7.84 11.79
C PHE A 216 11.49 -7.26 13.21
N ARG A 217 12.24 -6.19 13.43
CA ARG A 217 12.23 -5.45 14.70
C ARG A 217 12.17 -3.94 14.47
N GLY A 218 11.73 -3.24 15.50
CA GLY A 218 11.84 -1.80 15.59
C GLY A 218 13.24 -1.39 16.09
N ILE A 219 13.61 -0.16 15.75
CA ILE A 219 14.75 0.54 16.31
C ILE A 219 14.33 1.94 16.76
N ILE A 220 15.08 2.47 17.72
CA ILE A 220 15.03 3.87 18.14
C ILE A 220 16.32 4.52 17.64
N ILE A 221 16.20 5.56 16.84
CA ILE A 221 17.32 6.26 16.23
C ILE A 221 17.41 7.70 16.72
N THR A 222 18.62 8.25 16.78
CA THR A 222 18.89 9.67 16.99
C THR A 222 20.05 10.10 16.09
N HIS A 223 20.29 11.40 15.96
CA HIS A 223 21.47 11.87 15.23
C HIS A 223 22.75 11.56 16.03
N ARG A 224 23.86 11.26 15.37
CA ARG A 224 25.14 10.90 16.03
C ARG A 224 25.72 12.04 16.87
N ASP A 225 25.56 13.27 16.41
CA ASP A 225 25.92 14.48 17.18
C ASP A 225 24.94 14.83 18.32
N SER A 226 23.87 14.04 18.54
CA SER A 226 22.96 14.27 19.66
C SER A 226 23.60 13.85 20.98
N ASP A 227 23.33 14.61 22.05
CA ASP A 227 23.68 14.26 23.43
C ASP A 227 22.87 13.04 23.95
N ILE A 228 21.86 12.60 23.19
CA ILE A 228 21.08 11.41 23.49
C ILE A 228 21.92 10.16 23.16
N THR A 229 22.36 9.49 24.22
CA THR A 229 23.16 8.27 24.20
C THR A 229 22.54 7.14 25.04
N ALA A 230 21.51 7.43 25.85
CA ALA A 230 20.77 6.46 26.63
C ALA A 230 19.25 6.68 26.56
N LEU A 231 18.46 5.61 26.75
CA LEU A 231 16.99 5.65 26.66
C LEU A 231 16.35 6.66 27.62
N LYS A 232 16.87 6.79 28.84
CA LYS A 232 16.32 7.72 29.85
C LYS A 232 16.35 9.17 29.40
N GLN A 233 17.25 9.54 28.49
CA GLN A 233 17.36 10.90 27.94
C GLN A 233 16.29 11.22 26.89
N LEU A 234 15.46 10.25 26.50
CA LEU A 234 14.32 10.49 25.62
C LEU A 234 13.18 11.25 26.31
N LYS A 235 13.14 11.28 27.66
CA LYS A 235 12.06 11.96 28.38
C LYS A 235 12.03 13.45 28.04
N GLY A 236 10.85 13.96 27.70
CA GLY A 236 10.60 15.34 27.27
C GLY A 236 11.11 15.68 25.87
N LYS A 237 11.53 14.69 25.07
CA LYS A 237 12.07 14.89 23.72
C LYS A 237 11.02 14.72 22.64
N ASP A 238 11.29 15.33 21.49
CA ASP A 238 10.47 15.24 20.29
C ASP A 238 10.81 13.96 19.50
N ILE A 239 9.86 13.04 19.47
CA ILE A 239 10.01 11.72 18.89
C ILE A 239 9.11 11.60 17.67
N MET A 240 9.71 11.45 16.49
CA MET A 240 8.95 11.19 15.28
C MET A 240 8.69 9.69 15.11
N ILE A 241 7.43 9.33 14.86
CA ILE A 241 6.98 7.95 14.67
C ILE A 241 6.36 7.79 13.28
N VAL A 242 6.21 6.57 12.81
CA VAL A 242 5.58 6.34 11.49
C VAL A 242 4.06 6.55 11.55
N SER A 243 3.42 5.95 12.55
CA SER A 243 2.03 6.20 12.93
C SER A 243 1.70 5.40 14.20
N PRO A 244 0.69 5.80 14.99
CA PRO A 244 0.25 5.04 16.17
C PRO A 244 -0.19 3.60 15.87
N ARG A 245 -0.54 3.29 14.62
CA ARG A 245 -0.98 1.95 14.18
C ARG A 245 0.16 1.09 13.60
N SER A 246 1.40 1.60 13.62
CA SER A 246 2.57 0.91 13.06
C SER A 246 3.14 -0.13 14.02
N ALA A 247 3.19 -1.41 13.60
CA ALA A 247 3.79 -2.48 14.42
C ALA A 247 5.30 -2.28 14.69
N GLY A 248 6.06 -1.82 13.69
CA GLY A 248 7.52 -1.69 13.76
C GLY A 248 8.06 -0.26 13.78
N GLY A 249 7.19 0.74 13.64
CA GLY A 249 7.55 2.16 13.75
C GLY A 249 6.79 2.87 14.87
N PHE A 250 6.24 2.09 15.81
CA PHE A 250 5.61 2.61 17.02
C PHE A 250 5.43 1.50 18.08
N LEU A 251 4.62 0.46 17.83
CA LEU A 251 4.21 -0.51 18.84
C LEU A 251 5.40 -1.20 19.52
N ALA A 252 6.32 -1.77 18.73
CA ALA A 252 7.48 -2.46 19.28
C ALA A 252 8.33 -1.53 20.17
N GLN A 253 8.54 -0.28 19.74
CA GLN A 253 9.29 0.72 20.49
C GLN A 253 8.53 1.15 21.75
N LYS A 254 7.20 1.33 21.67
CA LYS A 254 6.35 1.65 22.81
C LYS A 254 6.42 0.58 23.89
N LEU A 255 6.22 -0.69 23.52
CA LEU A 255 6.28 -1.80 24.46
C LEU A 255 7.68 -1.92 25.07
N PHE A 256 8.72 -1.76 24.26
CA PHE A 256 10.11 -1.79 24.74
C PHE A 256 10.42 -0.66 25.72
N LEU A 257 9.96 0.56 25.44
CA LEU A 257 10.16 1.71 26.32
C LEU A 257 9.40 1.57 27.64
N LEU A 258 8.17 1.04 27.61
CA LEU A 258 7.39 0.76 28.82
C LEU A 258 8.13 -0.22 29.75
N GLU A 259 8.76 -1.27 29.20
CA GLU A 259 9.59 -2.19 29.99
C GLU A 259 10.83 -1.52 30.60
N ASN A 260 11.27 -0.41 30.02
CA ASN A 260 12.37 0.41 30.50
C ASN A 260 11.90 1.63 31.32
N GLY A 261 10.63 1.64 31.76
CA GLY A 261 10.09 2.68 32.64
C GLY A 261 9.83 4.03 31.96
N ILE A 262 9.67 4.03 30.64
CA ILE A 262 9.34 5.21 29.83
C ILE A 262 7.97 4.99 29.19
N ASP A 263 7.00 5.81 29.59
CA ASP A 263 5.68 5.80 28.98
C ASP A 263 5.67 6.76 27.80
N VAL A 264 5.38 6.25 26.60
CA VAL A 264 5.42 7.04 25.36
C VAL A 264 4.41 8.19 25.34
N ASN A 265 3.26 8.04 25.99
CA ASN A 265 2.21 9.05 26.00
C ASN A 265 2.47 10.13 27.06
N ARG A 266 3.09 9.75 28.19
CA ARG A 266 3.37 10.67 29.29
C ARG A 266 4.73 11.35 29.17
N ASP A 267 5.74 10.59 28.77
CA ASP A 267 7.14 11.02 28.89
C ASP A 267 7.72 11.59 27.59
N LEU A 268 7.04 11.49 26.45
CA LEU A 268 7.58 11.86 25.12
C LEU A 268 6.60 12.76 24.34
N ASN A 269 7.13 13.65 23.50
CA ASN A 269 6.34 14.43 22.55
C ASN A 269 6.28 13.69 21.21
N ILE A 270 5.12 13.14 20.84
CA ILE A 270 4.99 12.26 19.67
C ILE A 270 4.57 13.04 18.43
N ILE A 271 5.37 12.93 17.36
CA ILE A 271 5.14 13.57 16.07
C ILE A 271 4.89 12.48 15.01
N ASP A 272 3.78 12.57 14.28
CA ASP A 272 3.44 11.60 13.23
C ASP A 272 4.14 11.94 11.90
N GLY A 273 5.20 11.19 11.58
CA GLY A 273 5.98 11.31 10.35
C GLY A 273 5.37 10.59 9.14
N LYS A 274 4.29 9.83 9.31
CA LYS A 274 3.53 9.07 8.29
C LYS A 274 4.28 7.92 7.59
N ARG A 275 5.57 8.11 7.30
CA ARG A 275 6.42 7.19 6.53
C ARG A 275 7.74 6.93 7.24
N GLN A 276 8.31 5.75 7.04
CA GLN A 276 9.59 5.36 7.65
C GLN A 276 10.71 6.29 7.18
N GLU A 277 10.73 6.62 5.89
CA GLU A 277 11.73 7.46 5.25
C GLU A 277 11.69 8.88 5.81
N ASN A 278 10.49 9.43 6.00
CA ASN A 278 10.30 10.75 6.61
C ASN A 278 10.85 10.82 8.03
N VAL A 279 10.63 9.78 8.85
CA VAL A 279 11.18 9.72 10.22
C VAL A 279 12.70 9.75 10.17
N ILE A 280 13.32 8.93 9.33
CA ILE A 280 14.78 8.85 9.20
C ILE A 280 15.35 10.18 8.71
N LEU A 281 14.76 10.79 7.67
CA LEU A 281 15.22 12.06 7.12
C LEU A 281 15.11 13.21 8.13
N ASN A 282 14.07 13.26 8.96
CA ASN A 282 13.94 14.30 9.97
C ASN A 282 14.92 14.13 11.14
N VAL A 283 15.25 12.89 11.52
CA VAL A 283 16.35 12.63 12.46
C VAL A 283 17.70 13.02 11.85
N TYR A 284 17.96 12.62 10.60
CA TYR A 284 19.17 12.98 9.86
C TYR A 284 19.37 14.50 9.76
N ARG A 285 18.28 15.24 9.55
CA ARG A 285 18.27 16.71 9.45
C ARG A 285 18.19 17.43 10.80
N LYS A 286 18.26 16.69 11.92
CA LYS A 286 18.11 17.21 13.29
C LYS A 286 16.84 18.05 13.50
N LYS A 287 15.74 17.69 12.82
CA LYS A 287 14.42 18.33 12.96
C LYS A 287 13.61 17.77 14.13
N VAL A 288 14.01 16.60 14.63
CA VAL A 288 13.47 15.94 15.82
C VAL A 288 14.62 15.30 16.58
N ASP A 289 14.44 15.05 17.88
CA ASP A 289 15.48 14.50 18.75
C ASP A 289 15.75 13.02 18.47
N ALA A 290 14.70 12.25 18.18
CA ALA A 290 14.80 10.83 17.88
C ALA A 290 13.62 10.34 17.01
N GLY A 291 13.74 9.11 16.51
CA GLY A 291 12.73 8.51 15.63
C GLY A 291 12.53 7.02 15.85
N PHE A 292 11.30 6.54 15.64
CA PHE A 292 10.93 5.12 15.71
C PHE A 292 10.70 4.55 14.32
N VAL A 293 11.54 3.61 13.91
CA VAL A 293 11.47 2.98 12.57
C VAL A 293 11.74 1.48 12.62
N ARG A 294 11.41 0.76 11.54
CA ARG A 294 11.88 -0.61 11.36
C ARG A 294 13.37 -0.60 11.07
N GLU A 295 14.11 -1.59 11.56
CA GLU A 295 15.55 -1.68 11.29
C GLU A 295 15.86 -1.70 9.79
N SER A 296 15.09 -2.46 9.02
CA SER A 296 15.27 -2.57 7.57
C SER A 296 14.99 -1.28 6.81
N ALA A 297 14.33 -0.29 7.41
CA ALA A 297 14.05 0.99 6.74
C ALA A 297 15.31 1.83 6.53
N LEU A 298 16.37 1.63 7.33
CA LEU A 298 17.65 2.32 7.12
C LEU A 298 18.27 1.94 5.77
N ASN A 299 18.10 0.69 5.32
CA ASN A 299 18.65 0.22 4.05
C ASN A 299 18.01 0.89 2.83
N VAL A 300 16.79 1.44 2.97
CA VAL A 300 16.08 2.11 1.88
C VAL A 300 16.77 3.43 1.53
N LEU A 301 17.29 4.14 2.53
CA LEU A 301 17.91 5.46 2.35
C LEU A 301 19.44 5.43 2.33
N LYS A 302 20.05 4.24 2.30
CA LYS A 302 21.53 4.08 2.39
C LYS A 302 22.29 4.79 1.27
N GLU A 303 21.67 4.96 0.10
CA GLU A 303 22.23 5.66 -1.05
C GLU A 303 21.87 7.15 -1.06
N GLU A 304 20.89 7.57 -0.25
CA GLU A 304 20.38 8.95 -0.21
C GLU A 304 20.98 9.77 0.93
N ILE A 305 21.37 9.12 2.03
CA ILE A 305 21.93 9.78 3.22
C ILE A 305 23.14 9.05 3.78
N ASP A 306 24.00 9.81 4.45
CA ASP A 306 25.09 9.25 5.26
C ASP A 306 24.54 8.60 6.54
N LEU A 307 24.31 7.29 6.50
CA LEU A 307 23.88 6.51 7.68
C LEU A 307 24.88 6.58 8.84
N GLY A 308 26.14 6.97 8.59
CA GLY A 308 27.13 7.26 9.62
C GLY A 308 26.73 8.41 10.55
N LYS A 309 25.77 9.26 10.17
CA LYS A 309 25.19 10.31 11.04
C LYS A 309 24.00 9.83 11.87
N ILE A 310 23.55 8.59 11.72
CA ILE A 310 22.45 8.02 12.49
C ILE A 310 23.01 7.09 13.58
N ARG A 311 22.65 7.34 14.83
CA ARG A 311 22.90 6.45 15.98
C ARG A 311 21.66 5.61 16.24
N VAL A 312 21.81 4.29 16.24
CA VAL A 312 20.78 3.36 16.76
C VAL A 312 20.92 3.30 18.28
N LEU A 313 20.00 3.95 18.99
CA LEU A 313 19.97 4.02 20.45
C LEU A 313 19.55 2.69 21.08
N ALA A 314 18.57 2.02 20.49
CA ALA A 314 18.11 0.71 20.93
C ALA A 314 17.46 -0.09 19.80
N ARG A 315 17.43 -1.40 20.01
CA ARG A 315 16.78 -2.39 19.15
C ARG A 315 15.73 -3.14 19.97
N THR A 316 14.51 -3.21 19.45
CA THR A 316 13.45 -3.97 20.10
C THR A 316 13.66 -5.47 19.87
N PRO A 317 12.98 -6.35 20.62
CA PRO A 317 12.83 -7.75 20.24
C PRO A 317 12.27 -7.91 18.82
N TYR A 318 12.63 -9.02 18.18
CA TYR A 318 12.03 -9.42 16.91
C TYR A 318 10.56 -9.80 17.08
N ILE A 319 9.75 -9.39 16.11
CA ILE A 319 8.33 -9.73 15.98
C ILE A 319 8.06 -10.36 14.61
N PRO A 320 7.01 -11.17 14.47
CA PRO A 320 6.65 -11.76 13.18
C PRO A 320 6.36 -10.72 12.11
N ASN A 321 6.67 -11.03 10.87
CA ASN A 321 6.30 -10.24 9.70
C ASN A 321 4.79 -10.33 9.41
N TRP A 322 4.38 -9.81 8.25
CA TRP A 322 2.98 -9.65 7.88
C TRP A 322 2.34 -10.96 7.40
N PRO A 323 1.30 -11.48 8.10
CA PRO A 323 0.62 -12.68 7.65
C PRO A 323 -0.44 -12.41 6.58
N PHE A 324 -0.63 -13.41 5.71
CA PHE A 324 -1.95 -13.67 5.15
C PHE A 324 -2.73 -14.54 6.14
N ALA A 325 -3.98 -14.16 6.35
CA ALA A 325 -4.89 -14.83 7.25
C ALA A 325 -6.23 -15.12 6.57
N TYR A 326 -6.87 -16.23 6.94
CA TYR A 326 -8.17 -16.63 6.43
C TYR A 326 -9.26 -16.39 7.47
N THR A 327 -10.47 -16.04 7.03
CA THR A 327 -11.67 -15.95 7.87
C THR A 327 -12.35 -17.31 7.97
N LYS A 328 -13.33 -17.45 8.87
CA LYS A 328 -14.18 -18.66 8.95
C LYS A 328 -14.95 -18.97 7.66
N LYS A 329 -15.10 -17.99 6.76
CA LYS A 329 -15.77 -18.14 5.47
C LYS A 329 -14.89 -18.83 4.42
N ALA A 330 -13.57 -18.84 4.61
CA ALA A 330 -12.65 -19.40 3.64
C ALA A 330 -12.83 -20.92 3.51
N ASP A 331 -12.96 -21.38 2.27
CA ASP A 331 -12.98 -22.79 1.92
C ASP A 331 -11.63 -23.44 2.31
N PRO A 332 -11.61 -24.51 3.13
CA PRO A 332 -10.37 -25.14 3.59
C PRO A 332 -9.49 -25.68 2.46
N ASP A 333 -10.10 -26.24 1.40
CA ASP A 333 -9.36 -26.81 0.26
C ASP A 333 -8.75 -25.70 -0.60
N VAL A 334 -9.50 -24.61 -0.82
CA VAL A 334 -8.97 -23.41 -1.47
C VAL A 334 -7.83 -22.84 -0.62
N THR A 335 -7.98 -22.77 0.70
CA THR A 335 -6.95 -22.25 1.62
C THR A 335 -5.68 -23.10 1.59
N ALA A 336 -5.81 -24.43 1.52
CA ALA A 336 -4.67 -25.32 1.38
C ALA A 336 -3.92 -25.10 0.05
N ARG A 337 -4.65 -24.92 -1.05
CA ARG A 337 -4.07 -24.57 -2.37
C ARG A 337 -3.38 -23.22 -2.33
N VAL A 338 -4.03 -22.17 -1.82
CA VAL A 338 -3.44 -20.82 -1.67
C VAL A 338 -2.15 -20.89 -0.85
N ARG A 339 -2.15 -21.58 0.29
CA ARG A 339 -0.93 -21.76 1.11
C ARG A 339 0.20 -22.40 0.31
N LYS A 340 -0.09 -23.47 -0.43
CA LYS A 340 0.89 -24.16 -1.26
C LYS A 340 1.44 -23.23 -2.36
N SER A 341 0.57 -22.52 -3.06
CA SER A 341 0.94 -21.59 -4.13
C SER A 341 1.77 -20.42 -3.62
N LEU A 342 1.38 -19.78 -2.52
CA LEU A 342 2.16 -18.69 -1.93
C LEU A 342 3.56 -19.14 -1.51
N VAL A 343 3.68 -20.25 -0.79
CA VAL A 343 4.98 -20.78 -0.33
C VAL A 343 5.86 -21.24 -1.48
N GLY A 344 5.25 -21.74 -2.58
CA GLY A 344 5.96 -22.15 -3.78
C GLY A 344 6.21 -21.04 -4.80
N LEU A 345 5.76 -19.81 -4.55
CA LEU A 345 5.86 -18.71 -5.51
C LEU A 345 7.31 -18.28 -5.71
N LYS A 346 7.77 -18.33 -6.96
CA LYS A 346 9.11 -17.89 -7.40
C LYS A 346 9.09 -16.83 -8.50
N ASP A 347 7.90 -16.45 -9.00
CA ASP A 347 7.79 -15.41 -10.05
C ASP A 347 8.19 -14.06 -9.44
N THR A 348 9.38 -13.60 -9.81
CA THR A 348 9.98 -12.38 -9.29
C THR A 348 9.17 -11.14 -9.66
N ARG A 349 8.38 -11.15 -10.74
CA ARG A 349 7.53 -10.01 -11.11
C ARG A 349 6.38 -9.84 -10.13
N VAL A 350 5.74 -10.95 -9.74
CA VAL A 350 4.65 -10.95 -8.75
C VAL A 350 5.18 -10.54 -7.38
N LEU A 351 6.33 -11.10 -6.99
CA LEU A 351 7.00 -10.81 -5.72
C LEU A 351 7.47 -9.36 -5.63
N SER A 352 8.15 -8.86 -6.67
CA SER A 352 8.65 -7.49 -6.74
C SER A 352 7.50 -6.47 -6.74
N ALA A 353 6.42 -6.73 -7.47
CA ALA A 353 5.23 -5.88 -7.44
C ALA A 353 4.67 -5.77 -6.01
N ALA A 354 4.55 -6.88 -5.28
CA ALA A 354 4.12 -6.85 -3.89
C ALA A 354 5.16 -6.27 -2.92
N GLN A 355 6.40 -6.05 -3.39
CA GLN A 355 7.60 -5.70 -2.62
C GLN A 355 7.90 -6.76 -1.55
N ILE A 356 7.85 -8.03 -1.92
CA ILE A 356 8.02 -9.20 -1.05
C ILE A 356 9.03 -10.14 -1.72
N GLU A 357 9.86 -10.86 -0.97
CA GLU A 357 10.79 -11.85 -1.56
C GLU A 357 10.27 -13.28 -1.52
N GLY A 358 9.23 -13.55 -0.73
CA GLY A 358 8.60 -14.86 -0.68
C GLY A 358 7.62 -15.01 0.47
N PHE A 359 7.17 -16.24 0.66
CA PHE A 359 6.24 -16.60 1.72
C PHE A 359 6.72 -17.85 2.45
N LYS A 360 6.47 -17.88 3.76
CA LYS A 360 6.68 -19.05 4.61
C LYS A 360 5.34 -19.52 5.18
N LYS A 361 5.21 -20.81 5.46
CA LYS A 361 4.08 -21.32 6.25
C LYS A 361 4.04 -20.61 7.61
N ALA A 362 2.85 -20.27 8.06
CA ALA A 362 2.64 -19.67 9.37
C ALA A 362 1.41 -20.27 10.06
N SER A 363 1.36 -20.09 11.37
CA SER A 363 0.25 -20.45 12.24
C SER A 363 0.00 -19.34 13.25
N ASP A 364 -1.13 -19.39 13.96
CA ASP A 364 -1.42 -18.39 14.99
C ASP A 364 -0.40 -18.37 16.15
N ASN A 365 0.22 -19.52 16.42
CA ASN A 365 1.23 -19.68 17.48
C ASN A 365 2.50 -18.86 17.21
N ASP A 366 2.80 -18.57 15.94
CA ASP A 366 3.96 -17.73 15.58
C ASP A 366 3.86 -16.32 16.18
N PHE A 367 2.64 -15.87 16.51
CA PHE A 367 2.33 -14.55 17.04
C PHE A 367 2.24 -14.52 18.58
N ASP A 368 2.38 -15.65 19.27
CA ASP A 368 2.21 -15.75 20.73
C ASP A 368 3.18 -14.89 21.53
N LYS A 369 4.44 -14.79 21.09
CA LYS A 369 5.44 -13.95 21.77
C LYS A 369 5.02 -12.48 21.77
N LEU A 370 4.59 -11.96 20.61
CA LEU A 370 4.10 -10.59 20.49
C LEU A 370 2.79 -10.40 21.28
N ARG A 371 1.87 -11.35 21.19
CA ARG A 371 0.60 -11.34 21.95
C ARG A 371 0.84 -11.25 23.46
N LYS A 372 1.78 -12.04 24.00
CA LYS A 372 2.18 -11.97 25.42
C LYS A 372 2.80 -10.61 25.77
N TRP A 373 3.64 -10.07 24.89
CA TRP A 373 4.29 -8.78 25.09
C TRP A 373 3.29 -7.62 25.15
N ILE A 374 2.27 -7.63 24.28
CA ILE A 374 1.15 -6.66 24.30
C ILE A 374 0.34 -6.80 25.60
N ARG A 375 -0.15 -8.00 25.92
CA ARG A 375 -1.02 -8.24 27.09
C ARG A 375 -0.37 -7.90 28.43
N LYS A 376 0.95 -7.99 28.54
CA LYS A 376 1.72 -7.59 29.73
C LYS A 376 1.55 -6.09 30.03
N HIS A 377 1.29 -5.27 29.02
CA HIS A 377 1.25 -3.82 29.11
C HIS A 377 -0.15 -3.21 28.95
N ASP A 378 -1.15 -3.97 28.47
CA ASP A 378 -2.56 -3.53 28.44
C ASP A 378 -3.26 -3.64 29.81
N LYS A 379 -2.64 -4.32 30.79
CA LYS A 379 -3.19 -4.56 32.14
C LYS A 379 -2.69 -3.57 33.21
N LYS A 380 -1.95 -2.54 32.82
CA LYS A 380 -1.46 -1.46 33.69
C LYS A 380 -1.98 -0.15 33.14
#